data_AF-A0A3M1GRF3-F1
#
_entry.id   AF-A0A3M1GRF3-F1
#
_cell.length_a   1.000
_cell.length_b   1.000
_cell.length_c   1.000
_cell.angle_alpha   90.00
_cell.angle_beta   90.00
_cell.angle_gamma   90.00
#
_symmetry.space_group_name_H-M   'P 1'
#
loop_
_entity.id
_entity.type
_entity.pdbx_description
1 polymer ?
#
loop_
_entity_poly.entity_id
_entity_poly.type
_entity_poly.pdbx_seq_one_letter_code
_entity_poly.pdbx_strand_id
1 'polypeptide(L)'
;MKFVRRDLGEAGEVSSGGGIRGVLVETAKLSALGVALFAVLYFAIGWATGFVVSRLSVERERAIFSVLSHPEFASRPPERLAPVWGRVEAVLEQLRSAPEVPALDYELYYQDHPVANAVALPGGAIVLTRGLLEALADEDNDMALAFVIGHELGHFAHRDHLRSFGRAAGMRFALFLFFGGDLEAITTNATQLMMLHDSRADESAADLFSIECLRTVRGSSAGAEEFFASLLNEPQLPRWAYLFSTHPELEERIRAISDQTLPRTENR
;
A
#
# COMPACT_ATOMS: atom_id res chain seq x y z
N MET A 1 5.33 51.12 69.97
CA MET A 1 4.36 50.37 69.15
C MET A 1 4.68 48.88 69.28
N LYS A 2 3.73 48.07 69.77
CA LYS A 2 3.91 46.63 70.00
C LYS A 2 3.50 45.92 68.70
N PHE A 3 4.43 45.25 68.02
CA PHE A 3 4.11 44.44 66.85
C PHE A 3 3.31 43.21 67.30
N VAL A 4 2.04 43.16 66.93
CA VAL A 4 1.20 41.98 67.07
C VAL A 4 1.34 41.19 65.76
N ARG A 5 1.93 39.99 65.80
CA ARG A 5 1.89 39.06 64.66
C ARG A 5 0.44 38.65 64.47
N ARG A 6 -0.13 39.03 63.33
CA ARG A 6 -1.43 38.56 62.88
C ARG A 6 -1.19 37.17 62.29
N ASP A 7 -1.83 36.16 62.86
CA ASP A 7 -1.78 34.80 62.33
C ASP A 7 -2.48 34.79 60.97
N LEU A 8 -1.73 34.52 59.90
CA LEU A 8 -2.27 34.38 58.57
C LEU A 8 -2.86 32.96 58.47
N GLY A 9 -4.05 32.77 59.04
CA GLY A 9 -4.76 31.50 58.95
C GLY A 9 -5.00 31.10 57.48
N GLU A 10 -4.76 29.82 57.17
CA GLU A 10 -5.10 29.00 55.97
C GLU A 10 -5.01 29.61 54.55
N ALA A 11 -4.68 30.89 54.39
CA ALA A 11 -4.56 31.53 53.09
C ALA A 11 -3.19 31.26 52.42
N GLY A 12 -2.32 30.48 53.07
CA GLY A 12 -1.02 30.04 52.56
C GLY A 12 -1.02 28.66 51.89
N GLU A 13 -2.13 27.91 51.93
CA GLU A 13 -2.20 26.55 51.37
C GLU A 13 -2.83 26.46 49.97
N VAL A 14 -2.94 27.58 49.24
CA VAL A 14 -3.38 27.54 47.83
C VAL A 14 -2.23 27.17 46.87
N SER A 15 -1.07 26.76 47.42
CA SER A 15 0.02 26.14 46.67
C SER A 15 0.30 24.72 47.14
N SER A 16 -0.74 23.90 47.34
CA SER A 16 -0.61 22.44 47.22
C SER A 16 -0.52 22.02 45.75
N GLY A 17 0.36 22.70 44.99
CA GLY A 17 0.86 22.19 43.74
C GLY A 17 1.57 20.89 44.06
N GLY A 18 0.90 19.76 43.83
CA GLY A 18 1.57 18.46 43.84
C GLY A 18 2.80 18.64 42.97
N GLY A 19 4.00 18.53 43.56
CA GLY A 19 5.24 19.03 42.98
C GLY A 19 5.59 18.41 41.62
N ILE A 20 6.87 18.21 41.31
CA ILE A 20 7.26 17.58 40.02
C ILE A 20 6.45 16.29 39.75
N ARG A 21 6.12 15.52 40.80
CA ARG A 21 5.25 14.33 40.72
C ARG A 21 3.81 14.61 40.30
N GLY A 22 3.19 15.70 40.74
CA GLY A 22 1.81 16.07 40.36
C GLY A 22 1.75 16.47 38.88
N VAL A 23 2.68 17.34 38.46
CA VAL A 23 2.85 17.73 37.05
C VAL A 23 3.13 16.52 36.15
N LEU A 24 3.97 15.59 36.59
CA LEU A 24 4.24 14.34 35.84
C LEU A 24 2.98 13.46 35.69
N VAL A 25 2.17 13.34 36.74
CA VAL A 25 0.92 12.55 36.68
C VAL A 25 -0.10 13.19 35.75
N GLU A 26 -0.27 14.52 35.80
CA GLU A 26 -1.17 15.23 34.89
C GLU A 26 -0.69 15.15 33.44
N THR A 27 0.61 15.33 33.19
CA THR A 27 1.22 15.20 31.86
C THR A 27 1.03 13.79 31.31
N ALA A 28 1.22 12.75 32.13
CA ALA A 28 1.01 11.36 31.74
C ALA A 28 -0.47 11.09 31.38
N LYS A 29 -1.42 11.63 32.16
CA LYS A 29 -2.86 11.51 31.86
C LYS A 29 -3.23 12.18 30.54
N LEU A 30 -2.76 13.40 30.31
CA LEU A 30 -2.99 14.14 29.06
C LEU A 30 -2.37 13.41 27.87
N SER A 31 -1.15 12.88 28.02
CA SER A 31 -0.48 12.10 26.98
C SER A 31 -1.26 10.82 26.66
N ALA A 32 -1.72 10.09 27.68
CA ALA A 32 -2.52 8.89 27.51
C ALA A 32 -3.86 9.19 26.81
N LEU A 33 -4.52 10.30 27.17
CA LEU A 33 -5.74 10.75 26.50
C LEU A 33 -5.47 11.11 25.03
N GLY A 34 -4.36 11.79 24.74
CA GLY A 34 -3.94 12.12 23.38
C GLY A 34 -3.70 10.87 22.54
N VAL A 35 -3.00 9.87 23.09
CA VAL A 35 -2.78 8.57 22.42
C VAL A 35 -4.10 7.85 22.18
N ALA A 36 -5.00 7.82 23.16
CA ALA A 36 -6.31 7.19 23.02
C ALA A 36 -7.16 7.88 21.94
N LEU A 37 -7.19 9.21 21.91
CA LEU A 37 -7.89 9.98 20.88
C LEU A 37 -7.32 9.70 19.49
N PHE A 38 -5.98 9.69 19.36
CA PHE A 38 -5.31 9.37 18.11
C PHE A 38 -5.64 7.95 17.62
N ALA A 39 -5.66 6.98 18.52
CA ALA A 39 -6.04 5.60 18.21
C ALA A 39 -7.51 5.53 17.72
N VAL A 40 -8.44 6.16 18.44
CA VAL A 40 -9.86 6.22 18.01
C VAL A 40 -9.99 6.84 16.63
N LEU A 41 -9.28 7.93 16.37
CA LEU A 41 -9.29 8.60 15.08
C LEU A 41 -8.71 7.72 13.97
N TYR A 42 -7.59 7.04 14.23
CA TYR A 42 -6.98 6.10 13.29
C TYR A 42 -7.98 5.00 12.88
N PHE A 43 -8.64 4.36 13.85
CA PHE A 43 -9.65 3.33 13.56
C PHE A 43 -10.90 3.90 12.89
N ALA A 44 -11.35 5.10 13.27
CA ALA A 44 -12.49 5.77 12.64
C ALA A 44 -12.21 6.10 11.17
N ILE A 45 -11.00 6.58 10.84
CA ILE A 45 -10.56 6.83 9.46
C ILE A 45 -10.55 5.52 8.66
N GLY A 46 -10.00 4.44 9.23
CA GLY A 46 -10.00 3.13 8.59
C GLY A 46 -11.41 2.62 8.28
N TRP A 47 -12.32 2.72 9.24
CA TRP A 47 -13.72 2.34 9.07
C TRP A 47 -14.43 3.21 8.02
N ALA A 48 -14.28 4.53 8.10
CA ALA A 48 -14.90 5.46 7.16
C ALA A 48 -14.38 5.24 5.73
N THR A 49 -13.08 4.99 5.59
CA THR A 49 -12.46 4.65 4.30
C THR A 49 -13.07 3.38 3.73
N GLY A 50 -13.15 2.30 4.52
CA GLY A 50 -13.78 1.05 4.07
C GLY A 50 -15.24 1.25 3.65
N PHE A 51 -16.00 2.04 4.41
CA PHE A 51 -17.40 2.37 4.10
C PHE A 51 -17.56 3.14 2.78
N VAL A 52 -16.67 4.10 2.51
CA VAL A 52 -16.68 4.90 1.28
C VAL A 52 -16.25 4.06 0.09
N VAL A 53 -15.13 3.34 0.20
CA VAL A 53 -14.58 2.49 -0.87
C VAL A 53 -15.59 1.42 -1.28
N SER A 54 -16.31 0.81 -0.33
CA SER A 54 -17.34 -0.19 -0.65
C SER A 54 -18.56 0.35 -1.39
N ARG A 55 -18.72 1.68 -1.48
CA ARG A 55 -19.84 2.37 -2.15
C ARG A 55 -19.40 3.17 -3.37
N LEU A 56 -18.10 3.23 -3.62
CA LEU A 56 -17.55 4.00 -4.72
C LEU A 56 -17.67 3.16 -5.99
N SER A 57 -18.47 3.60 -6.97
CA SER A 57 -18.49 2.93 -8.27
C SER A 57 -17.20 3.20 -9.03
N VAL A 58 -16.87 2.34 -10.00
CA VAL A 58 -15.68 2.50 -10.87
C VAL A 58 -15.71 3.84 -11.61
N GLU A 59 -16.87 4.26 -12.09
CA GLU A 59 -17.03 5.50 -12.84
C GLU A 59 -16.77 6.71 -11.95
N ARG A 60 -17.19 6.64 -10.68
CA ARG A 60 -16.92 7.69 -9.69
C ARG A 60 -15.47 7.75 -9.29
N GLU A 61 -14.83 6.59 -9.11
CA GLU A 61 -13.39 6.51 -8.89
C GLU A 61 -12.67 7.22 -10.04
N ARG A 62 -12.92 6.83 -11.28
CA ARG A 62 -12.33 7.49 -12.46
C ARG A 62 -12.60 8.99 -12.46
N ALA A 63 -13.82 9.43 -12.20
CA ALA A 63 -14.16 10.85 -12.18
C ALA A 63 -13.36 11.64 -11.12
N ILE A 64 -13.24 11.08 -9.91
CA ILE A 64 -12.48 11.71 -8.81
C ILE A 64 -10.99 11.77 -9.14
N PHE A 65 -10.44 10.67 -9.65
CA PHE A 65 -9.00 10.51 -9.87
C PHE A 65 -8.52 10.98 -11.25
N SER A 66 -9.42 11.27 -12.20
CA SER A 66 -9.05 11.88 -13.50
C SER A 66 -8.43 13.28 -13.37
N VAL A 67 -8.68 13.97 -12.26
CA VAL A 67 -8.09 15.28 -11.95
C VAL A 67 -6.68 15.12 -11.36
N LEU A 68 -6.35 13.96 -10.79
CA LEU A 68 -5.00 13.59 -10.43
C LEU A 68 -4.24 13.27 -11.71
N SER A 69 -3.86 14.34 -12.42
CA SER A 69 -2.88 14.25 -13.49
C SER A 69 -1.60 13.65 -12.91
N HIS A 70 -0.95 12.79 -13.67
CA HIS A 70 0.35 12.21 -13.30
C HIS A 70 1.48 12.81 -14.15
N PRO A 71 1.73 14.13 -14.11
CA PRO A 71 2.78 14.74 -14.94
C PRO A 71 4.17 14.18 -14.65
N GLU A 72 4.38 13.61 -13.46
CA GLU A 72 5.59 12.89 -13.09
C GLU A 72 5.80 11.55 -13.81
N PHE A 73 4.76 10.97 -14.42
CA PHE A 73 4.84 9.70 -15.11
C PHE A 73 4.72 9.85 -16.62
N ALA A 74 5.61 9.20 -17.35
CA ALA A 74 5.53 9.15 -18.79
C ALA A 74 4.53 8.06 -19.22
N SER A 75 3.83 8.26 -20.33
CA SER A 75 2.96 7.22 -20.90
C SER A 75 3.74 6.05 -21.51
N ARG A 76 5.04 6.22 -21.78
CA ARG A 76 5.93 5.20 -22.34
C ARG A 76 7.36 5.33 -21.82
N PRO A 77 8.11 4.22 -21.73
CA PRO A 77 9.52 4.24 -21.38
C PRO A 77 10.42 4.61 -22.58
N PRO A 78 11.73 4.84 -22.34
CA PRO A 78 12.71 5.00 -23.41
C PRO A 78 12.78 3.80 -24.36
N GLU A 79 13.20 4.02 -25.62
CA GLU A 79 13.20 3.01 -26.70
C GLU A 79 13.90 1.70 -26.34
N ARG A 80 14.97 1.75 -25.54
CA ARG A 80 15.70 0.55 -25.06
C ARG A 80 14.83 -0.41 -24.24
N LEU A 81 13.76 0.07 -23.61
CA LEU A 81 12.82 -0.71 -22.81
C LEU A 81 11.52 -1.03 -23.59
N ALA A 82 11.39 -0.59 -24.85
CA ALA A 82 10.21 -0.85 -25.65
C ALA A 82 9.89 -2.36 -25.82
N PRO A 83 10.86 -3.28 -25.95
CA PRO A 83 10.56 -4.71 -26.03
C PRO A 83 9.89 -5.27 -24.78
N VAL A 84 10.41 -4.96 -23.59
CA VAL A 84 9.79 -5.40 -22.32
C VAL A 84 8.45 -4.70 -22.08
N TRP A 85 8.32 -3.43 -22.46
CA TRP A 85 7.06 -2.70 -22.39
C TRP A 85 5.96 -3.32 -23.27
N GLY A 86 6.29 -3.74 -24.50
CA GLY A 86 5.34 -4.43 -25.36
C GLY A 86 4.89 -5.78 -24.77
N ARG A 87 5.77 -6.49 -24.06
CA ARG A 87 5.39 -7.69 -23.31
C ARG A 87 4.46 -7.38 -22.15
N VAL A 88 4.71 -6.28 -21.41
CA VAL A 88 3.82 -5.81 -20.34
C VAL A 88 2.42 -5.53 -20.90
N GLU A 89 2.33 -4.79 -22.00
CA GLU A 89 1.07 -4.47 -22.68
C GLU A 89 0.31 -5.75 -23.09
N ALA A 90 1.02 -6.71 -23.70
CA ALA A 90 0.43 -7.98 -24.10
C ALA A 90 -0.04 -8.84 -22.92
N VAL A 91 0.72 -8.86 -21.82
CA VAL A 91 0.36 -9.56 -20.58
C VAL A 91 -0.86 -8.92 -19.92
N LEU A 92 -0.91 -7.59 -19.84
CA LEU A 92 -2.08 -6.89 -19.30
C LEU A 92 -3.34 -7.18 -20.13
N GLU A 93 -3.22 -7.14 -21.46
CA GLU A 93 -4.31 -7.50 -22.37
C GLU A 93 -4.78 -8.95 -22.18
N GLN A 94 -3.84 -9.86 -21.98
CA GLN A 94 -4.14 -11.25 -21.69
C GLN A 94 -4.90 -11.36 -20.36
N LEU A 95 -4.36 -10.83 -19.27
CA LEU A 95 -4.93 -10.97 -17.92
C LEU A 95 -6.29 -10.28 -17.77
N ARG A 96 -6.51 -9.13 -18.39
CA ARG A 96 -7.81 -8.42 -18.32
C ARG A 96 -8.97 -9.18 -18.98
N SER A 97 -8.67 -10.24 -19.74
CA SER A 97 -9.71 -11.13 -20.31
C SER A 97 -10.29 -12.09 -19.27
N ALA A 98 -9.65 -12.25 -18.10
CA ALA A 98 -10.15 -13.05 -17.01
C ALA A 98 -11.41 -12.39 -16.39
N PRO A 99 -12.49 -13.16 -16.13
CA PRO A 99 -13.74 -12.62 -15.57
C PRO A 99 -13.59 -12.08 -14.15
N GLU A 100 -12.56 -12.48 -13.41
CA GLU A 100 -12.26 -12.01 -12.05
C GLU A 100 -11.64 -10.61 -12.05
N VAL A 101 -11.02 -10.18 -13.16
CA VAL A 101 -10.38 -8.87 -13.28
C VAL A 101 -11.45 -7.79 -13.44
N PRO A 102 -11.46 -6.75 -12.59
CA PRO A 102 -12.41 -5.66 -12.73
C PRO A 102 -12.32 -5.02 -14.12
N ALA A 103 -13.47 -4.69 -14.70
CA ALA A 103 -13.52 -3.94 -15.95
C ALA A 103 -13.20 -2.46 -15.70
N LEU A 104 -11.90 -2.16 -15.56
CA LEU A 104 -11.37 -0.80 -15.51
C LEU A 104 -10.67 -0.47 -16.83
N ASP A 105 -10.58 0.82 -17.13
CA ASP A 105 -9.75 1.31 -18.21
C ASP A 105 -8.31 1.41 -17.70
N TYR A 106 -7.61 0.27 -17.70
CA TYR A 106 -6.23 0.21 -17.23
C TYR A 106 -5.29 0.99 -18.14
N GLU A 107 -4.46 1.83 -17.55
CA GLU A 107 -3.46 2.63 -18.27
C GLU A 107 -2.08 2.37 -17.65
N LEU A 108 -1.10 2.08 -18.51
CA LEU A 108 0.27 1.85 -18.08
C LEU A 108 1.07 3.15 -18.09
N TYR A 109 1.83 3.38 -17.02
CA TYR A 109 2.69 4.53 -16.85
C TYR A 109 4.11 4.10 -16.52
N TYR A 110 5.08 4.83 -17.03
CA TYR A 110 6.50 4.64 -16.77
C TYR A 110 7.01 5.70 -15.81
N GLN A 111 7.78 5.27 -14.81
CA GLN A 111 8.53 6.14 -13.93
C GLN A 111 10.03 5.84 -14.03
N ASP A 112 10.84 6.88 -14.26
CA ASP A 112 12.30 6.76 -14.23
C ASP A 112 12.82 6.68 -12.78
N HIS A 113 12.70 5.49 -12.19
CA HIS A 113 13.16 5.20 -10.84
C HIS A 113 14.01 3.90 -10.82
N PRO A 114 15.20 3.90 -10.21
CA PRO A 114 16.13 2.77 -10.27
C PRO A 114 15.72 1.56 -9.43
N VAL A 115 14.90 1.76 -8.38
CA VAL A 115 14.42 0.66 -7.54
C VAL A 115 13.26 -0.02 -8.23
N ALA A 116 13.32 -1.35 -8.35
CA ALA A 116 12.25 -2.15 -8.93
C ALA A 116 10.97 -2.05 -8.08
N ASN A 117 9.91 -1.56 -8.70
CA ASN A 117 8.59 -1.40 -8.13
C ASN A 117 7.52 -1.33 -9.23
N ALA A 118 6.31 -1.75 -8.88
CA ALA A 118 5.06 -1.54 -9.60
C ALA A 118 4.01 -1.03 -8.60
N VAL A 119 3.00 -0.29 -9.05
CA VAL A 119 1.89 0.08 -8.17
C VAL A 119 0.60 0.39 -8.94
N ALA A 120 -0.50 -0.17 -8.45
CA ALA A 120 -1.86 0.20 -8.79
C ALA A 120 -2.26 1.54 -8.15
N LEU A 121 -2.57 2.53 -8.98
CA LEU A 121 -3.08 3.83 -8.55
C LEU A 121 -4.57 3.96 -8.83
N PRO A 122 -5.30 4.75 -8.01
CA PRO A 122 -6.70 5.06 -8.24
C PRO A 122 -7.01 5.53 -9.66
N GLY A 123 -8.12 5.03 -10.21
CA GLY A 123 -8.54 5.38 -11.57
C GLY A 123 -8.00 4.46 -12.68
N GLY A 124 -7.28 3.39 -12.33
CA GLY A 124 -6.83 2.36 -13.28
C GLY A 124 -5.38 2.51 -13.77
N ALA A 125 -4.63 3.47 -13.23
CA ALA A 125 -3.24 3.67 -13.60
C ALA A 125 -2.33 2.61 -12.93
N ILE A 126 -1.51 1.93 -13.72
CA ILE A 126 -0.47 1.01 -13.26
C ILE A 126 0.88 1.66 -13.57
N VAL A 127 1.65 1.98 -12.53
CA VAL A 127 2.96 2.61 -12.69
C VAL A 127 4.05 1.56 -12.59
N LEU A 128 4.94 1.53 -13.57
CA LEU A 128 6.08 0.62 -13.64
C LEU A 128 7.37 1.42 -13.63
N THR A 129 8.28 1.05 -12.74
CA THR A 129 9.58 1.72 -12.61
C THR A 129 10.59 1.18 -13.61
N ARG A 130 11.58 2.02 -13.96
CA ARG A 130 12.76 1.60 -14.74
C ARG A 130 13.44 0.38 -14.14
N GLY A 131 13.68 0.36 -12.84
CA GLY A 131 14.36 -0.76 -12.17
C GLY A 131 13.65 -2.09 -12.37
N LEU A 132 12.32 -2.08 -12.38
CA LEU A 132 11.51 -3.27 -12.62
C LEU A 132 11.62 -3.74 -14.07
N LEU A 133 11.44 -2.81 -15.02
CA LEU A 133 11.52 -3.13 -16.44
C LEU A 133 12.90 -3.65 -16.85
N GLU A 134 13.97 -3.08 -16.29
CA GLU A 134 15.34 -3.58 -16.49
C GLU A 134 15.50 -5.00 -15.96
N ALA A 135 15.01 -5.27 -14.75
CA ALA A 135 15.08 -6.61 -14.16
C ALA A 135 14.29 -7.67 -14.95
N LEU A 136 13.11 -7.31 -15.47
CA LEU A 136 12.29 -8.21 -16.29
C LEU A 136 12.79 -8.36 -17.73
N ALA A 137 13.56 -7.40 -18.24
CA ALA A 137 14.19 -7.47 -19.55
C ALA A 137 15.36 -8.48 -19.57
N ASP A 138 16.13 -8.55 -18.49
CA ASP A 138 17.33 -9.41 -18.42
C ASP A 138 16.99 -10.91 -18.30
N GLU A 139 15.80 -11.25 -17.82
CA GLU A 139 15.46 -12.62 -17.41
C GLU A 139 14.55 -13.38 -18.40
N ASP A 140 14.05 -12.72 -19.46
CA ASP A 140 13.11 -13.30 -20.45
C ASP A 140 11.96 -14.12 -19.80
N ASN A 141 11.52 -13.70 -18.62
CA ASN A 141 10.59 -14.46 -17.80
C ASN A 141 9.17 -13.89 -17.87
N ASP A 142 8.42 -14.37 -18.85
CA ASP A 142 7.02 -13.98 -19.05
C ASP A 142 6.09 -14.44 -17.91
N MET A 143 6.53 -15.39 -17.07
CA MET A 143 5.77 -15.79 -15.87
C MET A 143 5.95 -14.76 -14.75
N ALA A 144 7.19 -14.31 -14.51
CA ALA A 144 7.47 -13.25 -13.54
C ALA A 144 6.69 -11.98 -13.89
N LEU A 145 6.75 -11.55 -15.15
CA LEU A 145 6.01 -10.39 -15.62
C LEU A 145 4.50 -10.57 -15.43
N ALA A 146 3.95 -11.73 -15.81
CA ALA A 146 2.52 -11.98 -15.68
C ALA A 146 2.06 -12.07 -14.22
N PHE A 147 2.90 -12.57 -13.32
CA PHE A 147 2.62 -12.50 -11.89
C PHE A 147 2.62 -11.07 -11.36
N VAL A 148 3.61 -10.25 -11.69
CA VAL A 148 3.67 -8.85 -11.21
C VAL A 148 2.44 -8.08 -11.68
N ILE A 149 2.06 -8.19 -12.95
CA ILE A 149 0.86 -7.51 -13.45
C ILE A 149 -0.42 -8.09 -12.83
N GLY A 150 -0.51 -9.40 -12.68
CA GLY A 150 -1.64 -10.05 -12.01
C GLY A 150 -1.79 -9.62 -10.54
N HIS A 151 -0.68 -9.41 -9.85
CA HIS A 151 -0.63 -8.92 -8.47
C HIS A 151 -1.21 -7.50 -8.37
N GLU A 152 -0.77 -6.58 -9.25
CA GLU A 152 -1.34 -5.22 -9.30
C GLU A 152 -2.85 -5.23 -9.64
N LEU A 153 -3.29 -6.12 -10.54
CA LEU A 153 -4.72 -6.32 -10.82
C LEU A 153 -5.48 -6.84 -9.59
N GLY A 154 -4.84 -7.63 -8.74
CA GLY A 154 -5.37 -8.06 -7.46
C GLY A 154 -5.63 -6.90 -6.51
N HIS A 155 -4.73 -5.93 -6.44
CA HIS A 155 -4.98 -4.70 -5.67
C HIS A 155 -6.17 -3.91 -6.20
N PHE A 156 -6.38 -3.85 -7.52
CA PHE A 156 -7.60 -3.27 -8.09
C PHE A 156 -8.85 -4.07 -7.71
N ALA A 157 -8.80 -5.40 -7.78
CA ALA A 157 -9.92 -6.27 -7.42
C ALA A 157 -10.35 -6.10 -5.96
N HIS A 158 -9.40 -5.94 -5.04
CA HIS A 158 -9.66 -5.75 -3.62
C HIS A 158 -9.83 -4.28 -3.19
N ARG A 159 -9.48 -3.36 -4.10
CA ARG A 159 -9.52 -1.90 -3.94
C ARG A 159 -8.54 -1.39 -2.89
N ASP A 160 -7.39 -2.03 -2.77
CA ASP A 160 -6.38 -1.74 -1.75
C ASP A 160 -5.79 -0.35 -1.94
N HIS A 161 -5.52 0.02 -3.19
CA HIS A 161 -5.05 1.35 -3.60
C HIS A 161 -5.95 2.49 -3.09
N LEU A 162 -7.28 2.29 -3.12
CA LEU A 162 -8.22 3.27 -2.57
C LEU A 162 -8.26 3.29 -1.06
N ARG A 163 -8.12 2.14 -0.41
CA ARG A 163 -8.07 2.05 1.06
C ARG A 163 -6.80 2.71 1.58
N SER A 164 -5.67 2.42 0.97
CA SER A 164 -4.37 3.02 1.30
C SER A 164 -4.40 4.52 1.08
N PHE A 165 -4.90 4.98 -0.07
CA PHE A 165 -5.10 6.41 -0.32
C PHE A 165 -6.02 7.07 0.72
N GLY A 166 -7.19 6.50 0.98
CA GLY A 166 -8.17 7.06 1.91
C GLY A 166 -7.66 7.14 3.34
N ARG A 167 -6.94 6.11 3.81
CA ARG A 167 -6.27 6.13 5.13
C ARG A 167 -5.22 7.23 5.21
N ALA A 168 -4.37 7.37 4.19
CA ALA A 168 -3.32 8.37 4.14
C ALA A 168 -3.90 9.80 4.09
N ALA A 169 -4.86 10.05 3.20
CA ALA A 169 -5.52 11.34 3.07
C ALA A 169 -6.30 11.71 4.33
N GLY A 170 -7.05 10.76 4.91
CA GLY A 170 -7.79 10.95 6.15
C GLY A 170 -6.87 11.26 7.33
N MET A 171 -5.73 10.58 7.43
CA MET A 171 -4.73 10.85 8.47
C MET A 171 -4.08 12.24 8.31
N ARG A 172 -3.70 12.62 7.09
CA ARG A 172 -3.17 13.96 6.82
C ARG A 172 -4.17 15.05 7.16
N PHE A 173 -5.42 14.86 6.77
CA PHE A 173 -6.51 15.78 7.10
C PHE A 173 -6.73 15.89 8.61
N ALA A 174 -6.72 14.76 9.33
CA ALA A 174 -6.76 14.74 10.78
C ALA A 174 -5.61 15.54 11.40
N LEU A 175 -4.36 15.27 11.00
CA LEU A 175 -3.19 16.01 11.50
C LEU A 175 -3.31 17.51 11.25
N PHE A 176 -3.79 17.92 10.07
CA PHE A 176 -4.07 19.32 9.76
C PHE A 176 -5.11 19.93 10.72
N LEU A 177 -6.18 19.22 11.07
CA LEU A 177 -7.19 19.72 12.01
C LEU A 177 -6.62 19.92 13.44
N PHE A 178 -5.69 19.07 13.88
CA PHE A 178 -5.12 19.14 15.22
C PHE A 178 -3.95 20.14 15.34
N PHE A 179 -3.08 20.18 14.34
CA PHE A 179 -1.82 20.94 14.39
C PHE A 179 -1.81 22.18 13.51
N GLY A 180 -2.84 22.37 12.67
CA GLY A 180 -2.81 23.35 11.60
C GLY A 180 -1.87 22.91 10.46
N GLY A 181 -1.68 23.79 9.48
CA GLY A 181 -0.80 23.56 8.34
C GLY A 181 -1.34 24.19 7.06
N ASP A 182 -0.63 23.98 5.96
CA ASP A 182 -1.10 24.40 4.64
C ASP A 182 -2.03 23.34 4.05
N LEU A 183 -3.09 23.77 3.39
CA LEU A 183 -4.03 22.87 2.72
C LEU A 183 -3.32 22.05 1.62
N GLU A 184 -2.26 22.60 1.04
CA GLU A 184 -1.40 21.94 0.08
C GLU A 184 -0.68 20.72 0.69
N ALA A 185 -0.34 20.73 1.98
CA ALA A 185 0.27 19.59 2.67
C ALA A 185 -0.68 18.39 2.83
N ILE A 186 -1.99 18.60 2.67
CA ILE A 186 -3.01 17.55 2.66
C ILE A 186 -3.12 16.91 1.28
N THR A 187 -2.69 17.61 0.22
CA THR A 187 -2.72 17.05 -1.14
C THR A 187 -1.71 15.90 -1.25
N THR A 188 -2.12 14.83 -1.93
CA THR A 188 -1.27 13.68 -2.18
C THR A 188 -0.92 13.65 -3.66
N ASN A 189 0.37 13.70 -3.99
CA ASN A 189 0.83 13.50 -5.36
C ASN A 189 1.01 12.01 -5.65
N ALA A 190 1.16 11.64 -6.91
CA ALA A 190 1.18 10.24 -7.29
C ALA A 190 2.46 9.54 -6.81
N THR A 191 3.60 10.23 -6.78
CA THR A 191 4.85 9.68 -6.21
C THR A 191 4.74 9.27 -4.74
N GLN A 192 3.94 10.00 -3.94
CA GLN A 192 3.68 9.65 -2.54
C GLN A 192 2.76 8.44 -2.40
N LEU A 193 1.86 8.22 -3.38
CA LEU A 193 1.02 7.02 -3.40
C LEU A 193 1.85 5.76 -3.60
N MET A 194 2.93 5.83 -4.39
CA MET A 194 3.86 4.71 -4.59
C MET A 194 4.61 4.30 -3.32
N MET A 195 4.63 5.16 -2.30
CA MET A 195 5.27 4.88 -1.00
C MET A 195 4.28 4.36 0.04
N LEU A 196 3.00 4.24 -0.31
CA LEU A 196 2.03 3.63 0.59
C LEU A 196 2.28 2.12 0.62
N HIS A 197 2.21 1.57 1.83
CA HIS A 197 2.33 0.14 2.04
C HIS A 197 0.95 -0.45 2.32
N ASP A 198 0.65 -1.55 1.65
CA ASP A 198 -0.53 -2.34 1.92
C ASP A 198 -0.29 -3.32 3.08
N SER A 199 -1.39 -3.84 3.64
CA SER A 199 -1.27 -4.78 4.75
C SER A 199 -0.86 -6.16 4.25
N ARG A 200 -0.26 -6.99 5.13
CA ARG A 200 0.10 -8.38 4.77
C ARG A 200 -1.06 -9.20 4.21
N ALA A 201 -2.28 -8.92 4.69
CA ALA A 201 -3.49 -9.58 4.20
C ALA A 201 -3.83 -9.14 2.78
N ASP A 202 -3.65 -7.85 2.47
CA ASP A 202 -3.89 -7.28 1.14
C ASP A 202 -2.88 -7.87 0.13
N GLU A 203 -1.59 -7.92 0.48
CA GLU A 203 -0.53 -8.56 -0.31
C GLU A 203 -0.82 -10.03 -0.62
N SER A 204 -1.22 -10.79 0.41
CA SER A 204 -1.54 -12.21 0.25
C SER A 204 -2.75 -12.41 -0.64
N ALA A 205 -3.75 -11.52 -0.55
CA ALA A 205 -4.93 -11.58 -1.40
C ALA A 205 -4.58 -11.25 -2.86
N ALA A 206 -3.71 -10.26 -3.10
CA ALA A 206 -3.24 -9.89 -4.43
C ALA A 206 -2.43 -11.02 -5.11
N ASP A 207 -1.61 -11.75 -4.34
CA ASP A 207 -0.89 -12.92 -4.85
C ASP A 207 -1.80 -14.05 -5.30
N LEU A 208 -2.76 -14.41 -4.46
CA LEU A 208 -3.72 -15.46 -4.77
C LEU A 208 -4.58 -15.08 -5.97
N PHE A 209 -4.97 -13.81 -6.04
CA PHE A 209 -5.66 -13.27 -7.21
C PHE A 209 -4.81 -13.42 -8.47
N SER A 210 -3.52 -13.06 -8.42
CA SER A 210 -2.63 -13.19 -9.57
C SER A 210 -2.54 -14.64 -10.05
N ILE A 211 -2.42 -15.59 -9.14
CA ILE A 211 -2.32 -17.01 -9.48
C ILE A 211 -3.61 -17.51 -10.11
N GLU A 212 -4.75 -17.15 -9.55
CA GLU A 212 -6.05 -17.55 -10.10
C GLU A 212 -6.25 -16.96 -11.50
N CYS A 213 -5.93 -15.67 -11.68
CA CYS A 213 -5.99 -15.02 -12.99
C CYS A 213 -5.08 -15.73 -14.02
N LEU A 214 -3.86 -16.10 -13.63
CA LEU A 214 -2.95 -16.87 -14.48
C LEU A 214 -3.50 -18.25 -14.82
N ARG A 215 -4.12 -18.96 -13.86
CA ARG A 215 -4.80 -20.24 -14.10
C ARG A 215 -5.90 -20.10 -15.13
N THR A 216 -6.73 -19.07 -14.99
CA THR A 216 -7.86 -18.83 -15.89
C THR A 216 -7.41 -18.54 -17.31
N VAL A 217 -6.42 -17.66 -17.50
CA VAL A 217 -6.04 -17.22 -18.85
C VAL A 217 -5.04 -18.13 -19.54
N ARG A 218 -4.16 -18.81 -18.79
CA ARG A 218 -3.13 -19.70 -19.35
C ARG A 218 -3.46 -21.19 -19.22
N GLY A 219 -4.59 -21.53 -18.58
CA GLY A 219 -5.09 -22.90 -18.46
C GLY A 219 -4.29 -23.81 -17.52
N SER A 220 -3.26 -23.29 -16.84
CA SER A 220 -2.45 -24.04 -15.88
C SER A 220 -1.71 -23.12 -14.92
N SER A 221 -1.77 -23.41 -13.62
CA SER A 221 -0.87 -22.84 -12.59
C SER A 221 0.50 -23.50 -12.56
N ALA A 222 0.70 -24.64 -13.25
CA ALA A 222 1.92 -25.44 -13.09
C ALA A 222 3.19 -24.63 -13.37
N GLY A 223 3.14 -23.69 -14.32
CA GLY A 223 4.25 -22.79 -14.60
C GLY A 223 4.49 -21.73 -13.50
N ALA A 224 3.46 -21.32 -12.76
CA ALA A 224 3.60 -20.42 -11.61
C ALA A 224 4.12 -21.17 -10.38
N GLU A 225 3.67 -22.41 -10.17
CA GLU A 225 4.11 -23.29 -9.08
C GLU A 225 5.60 -23.62 -9.20
N GLU A 226 6.04 -24.09 -10.37
CA GLU A 226 7.44 -24.37 -10.65
C GLU A 226 8.29 -23.09 -10.58
N PHE A 227 7.76 -21.97 -11.05
CA PHE A 227 8.41 -20.67 -10.95
C PHE A 227 8.65 -20.26 -9.49
N PHE A 228 7.62 -20.32 -8.64
CA PHE A 228 7.74 -19.97 -7.22
C PHE A 228 8.59 -20.96 -6.43
N ALA A 229 8.46 -22.25 -6.71
CA ALA A 229 9.33 -23.26 -6.14
C ALA A 229 10.80 -23.04 -6.54
N SER A 230 11.07 -22.62 -7.79
CA SER A 230 12.43 -22.29 -8.22
C SER A 230 13.00 -21.11 -7.43
N LEU A 231 12.19 -20.09 -7.14
CA LEU A 231 12.62 -18.91 -6.38
C LEU A 231 12.99 -19.23 -4.92
N LEU A 232 12.29 -20.17 -4.28
CA LEU A 232 12.66 -20.62 -2.92
C LEU A 232 14.01 -21.34 -2.86
N ASN A 233 14.44 -21.92 -3.98
CA ASN A 233 15.67 -22.68 -4.07
C ASN A 233 16.85 -21.84 -4.61
N GLU A 234 16.60 -20.59 -5.03
CA GLU A 234 17.64 -19.70 -5.54
C GLU A 234 18.42 -19.02 -4.41
N PRO A 235 19.76 -19.20 -4.33
CA PRO A 235 20.58 -18.58 -3.29
C PRO A 235 20.63 -17.05 -3.38
N GLN A 236 20.42 -16.52 -4.59
CA GLN A 236 20.31 -15.09 -4.86
C GLN A 236 19.06 -14.87 -5.70
N LEU A 237 18.09 -14.20 -5.10
CA LEU A 237 16.83 -13.90 -5.77
C LEU A 237 17.06 -12.98 -6.98
N PRO A 238 16.28 -13.15 -8.05
CA PRO A 238 16.33 -12.29 -9.21
C PRO A 238 16.03 -10.83 -8.85
N ARG A 239 16.51 -9.88 -9.67
CA ARG A 239 16.40 -8.45 -9.33
C ARG A 239 14.96 -7.96 -9.29
N TRP A 240 14.05 -8.57 -10.04
CA TRP A 240 12.64 -8.19 -9.99
C TRP A 240 11.98 -8.68 -8.70
N ALA A 241 12.51 -9.71 -8.03
CA ALA A 241 12.05 -10.13 -6.70
C ALA A 241 12.34 -9.07 -5.63
N TYR A 242 13.05 -7.98 -5.96
CA TYR A 242 13.14 -6.79 -5.13
C TYR A 242 11.79 -6.04 -5.01
N LEU A 243 10.78 -6.35 -5.85
CA LEU A 243 9.37 -6.00 -5.59
C LEU A 243 8.93 -6.45 -4.19
N PHE A 244 9.38 -7.61 -3.74
CA PHE A 244 9.04 -8.07 -2.39
C PHE A 244 9.83 -7.35 -1.27
N SER A 245 10.71 -6.40 -1.62
CA SER A 245 11.32 -5.47 -0.67
C SER A 245 10.47 -4.22 -0.47
N THR A 246 9.70 -3.80 -1.48
CA THR A 246 8.65 -2.77 -1.32
C THR A 246 7.37 -3.37 -0.72
N HIS A 247 7.16 -4.68 -0.92
CA HIS A 247 6.07 -5.48 -0.36
C HIS A 247 6.59 -6.62 0.54
N PRO A 248 6.77 -6.41 1.86
CA PRO A 248 7.55 -7.29 2.73
C PRO A 248 7.04 -8.75 2.83
N GLU A 249 7.94 -9.67 3.17
CA GLU A 249 7.71 -11.12 3.47
C GLU A 249 7.63 -12.08 2.28
N LEU A 250 8.57 -11.95 1.33
CA LEU A 250 8.71 -12.83 0.18
C LEU A 250 8.63 -14.32 0.50
N GLU A 251 9.43 -14.79 1.45
CA GLU A 251 9.55 -16.22 1.75
C GLU A 251 8.24 -16.78 2.33
N GLU A 252 7.56 -16.02 3.19
CA GLU A 252 6.26 -16.40 3.74
C GLU A 252 5.18 -16.41 2.65
N ARG A 253 5.18 -15.42 1.76
CA ARG A 253 4.25 -15.32 0.63
C ARG A 253 4.44 -16.46 -0.37
N ILE A 254 5.68 -16.78 -0.76
CA ILE A 254 5.93 -17.92 -1.65
C ILE A 254 5.52 -19.23 -0.99
N ARG A 255 5.79 -19.43 0.30
CA ARG A 255 5.31 -20.62 1.02
C ARG A 255 3.79 -20.68 1.05
N ALA A 256 3.12 -19.56 1.34
CA ALA A 256 1.65 -19.49 1.36
C ALA A 256 1.03 -19.78 0.00
N ILE A 257 1.66 -19.32 -1.08
CA ILE A 257 1.32 -19.67 -2.47
C ILE A 257 1.52 -21.16 -2.70
N SER A 258 2.71 -21.67 -2.41
CA SER A 258 3.10 -23.07 -2.64
C SER A 258 2.19 -24.06 -1.90
N ASP A 259 1.80 -23.76 -0.66
CA ASP A 259 0.90 -24.60 0.14
C ASP A 259 -0.53 -24.64 -0.42
N GLN A 260 -0.94 -23.61 -1.15
CA GLN A 260 -2.28 -23.51 -1.75
C GLN A 260 -2.32 -24.09 -3.17
N THR A 261 -1.18 -24.11 -3.86
CA THR A 261 -1.09 -24.58 -5.24
C THR A 261 -0.64 -26.03 -5.35
N LEU A 262 0.23 -26.52 -4.46
CA LEU A 262 0.66 -27.92 -4.45
C LEU A 262 -0.40 -28.82 -3.79
N PRO A 263 -0.71 -30.00 -4.36
CA PRO A 263 -1.56 -30.97 -3.67
C PRO A 263 -0.88 -31.38 -2.36
N ARG A 264 -1.60 -31.24 -1.23
CA ARG A 264 -1.15 -31.81 0.04
C ARG A 264 -0.94 -33.29 -0.17
N THR A 265 0.31 -33.74 -0.20
CA THR A 265 0.63 -35.15 -0.09
C THR A 265 0.18 -35.57 1.30
N GLU A 266 -1.02 -36.14 1.42
CA GLU A 266 -1.43 -36.87 2.60
C GLU A 266 -0.42 -38.01 2.77
N ASN A 267 0.51 -37.84 3.70
CA ASN A 267 1.36 -38.94 4.16
C ASN A 267 0.44 -40.04 4.70
N ARG A 268 0.39 -41.16 3.98
CA ARG A 268 -0.15 -42.44 4.42
C ARG A 268 0.94 -43.28 5.06
#